data_AF-A0A6L9INC4-F1
#
_entry.id   AF-A0A6L9INC4-F1
#
_cell.length_a   1.000
_cell.length_b   1.000
_cell.length_c   1.000
_cell.angle_alpha   90.00
_cell.angle_beta   90.00
_cell.angle_gamma   90.00
#
_symmetry.space_group_name_H-M   'P 1'
#
loop_
_entity.id
_entity.type
_entity.pdbx_description
1 polymer ?
#
loop_
_entity_poly.entity_id
_entity_poly.type
_entity_poly.pdbx_seq_one_letter_code
_entity_poly.pdbx_strand_id
1 'polypeptide(L)'
;MTLALRQFGGIIRYEALMQYRRRIALVVPLFFIVALLALSGISQLPADGQNARQAVRVERDGDGAVLTSRDLQTGALVEERFTPEQASAFPDWLFGTDLEMVTATIQPMLVIGVSVSALFIALMPLLAETVALDGQYKTREVLNALPLGQGTYLAGKVFSVWLTLIIGLGLAGVIYAFIARAMYGPYDLGLYIRMWASLVYPGTLIAAGISVVAAAGTQRRRSAVIVGIMLIPLAFIMYAVTLSLLFASNVLSLMTTANIQTNLTYVQVLSSVLADIVAAMSYFAVPLAALWFVMWLWLRSRAYR
;
A
#
# COMPACT_ATOMS: atom_id res chain seq x y z
N MET A 1 1.72 11.27 -35.05
CA MET A 1 1.41 10.66 -33.73
C MET A 1 2.16 9.35 -33.47
N THR A 2 2.29 8.44 -34.44
CA THR A 2 2.98 7.15 -34.27
C THR A 2 4.44 7.26 -33.80
N LEU A 3 5.19 8.26 -34.29
CA LEU A 3 6.59 8.49 -33.89
C LEU A 3 6.71 8.83 -32.40
N ALA A 4 5.87 9.73 -31.88
CA ALA A 4 5.92 10.17 -30.48
C ALA A 4 5.58 9.02 -29.51
N LEU A 5 4.60 8.18 -29.84
CA LEU A 5 4.27 6.99 -29.06
C LEU A 5 5.41 5.96 -29.05
N ARG A 6 6.06 5.74 -30.21
CA ARG A 6 7.25 4.87 -30.30
C ARG A 6 8.41 5.38 -29.47
N GLN A 7 8.68 6.70 -29.51
CA GLN A 7 9.74 7.30 -28.71
C GLN A 7 9.43 7.21 -27.21
N PHE A 8 8.18 7.46 -26.81
CA PHE A 8 7.74 7.31 -25.42
C PHE A 8 7.90 5.88 -24.91
N GLY A 9 7.47 4.88 -25.68
CA GLY A 9 7.69 3.47 -25.35
C GLY A 9 9.17 3.09 -25.29
N GLY A 10 10.01 3.68 -26.15
CA GLY A 10 11.47 3.54 -26.13
C GLY A 10 12.09 4.04 -24.83
N ILE A 11 11.66 5.22 -24.35
CA ILE A 11 12.10 5.79 -23.05
C ILE A 11 11.71 4.85 -21.91
N ILE A 12 10.46 4.39 -21.88
CA ILE A 12 9.98 3.49 -20.81
C ILE A 12 10.82 2.21 -20.76
N ARG A 13 11.01 1.56 -21.91
CA ARG A 13 11.79 0.32 -22.00
C ARG A 13 13.25 0.53 -21.59
N TYR A 14 13.89 1.57 -22.11
CA TYR A 14 15.28 1.89 -21.80
C TYR A 14 15.46 2.12 -20.29
N GLU A 15 14.55 2.88 -19.68
CA GLU A 15 14.65 3.21 -18.27
C GLU A 15 14.36 2.02 -17.37
N ALA A 16 13.40 1.17 -17.72
CA ALA A 16 13.17 -0.09 -17.01
C ALA A 16 14.43 -0.99 -17.02
N LEU A 17 15.12 -1.09 -18.17
CA LEU A 17 16.38 -1.83 -18.28
C LEU A 17 17.52 -1.20 -17.46
N MET A 18 17.60 0.13 -17.44
CA MET A 18 18.54 0.87 -16.58
C MET A 18 18.28 0.59 -15.09
N GLN A 19 17.03 0.63 -14.65
CA GLN A 19 16.64 0.34 -13.27
C GLN A 19 16.95 -1.11 -12.89
N TYR A 20 16.75 -2.06 -13.80
CA TYR A 20 17.16 -3.44 -13.62
C TYR A 20 18.68 -3.56 -13.45
N ARG A 21 19.47 -2.91 -14.32
CA ARG A 21 20.95 -2.90 -14.21
C ARG A 21 21.44 -2.26 -12.90
N ARG A 22 20.76 -1.21 -12.44
CA ARG A 22 21.02 -0.56 -11.13
C ARG A 22 20.50 -1.36 -9.95
N ARG A 23 19.90 -2.53 -10.19
CA ARG A 23 19.30 -3.42 -9.20
C ARG A 23 18.14 -2.80 -8.41
N ILE A 24 17.66 -1.60 -8.75
CA ILE A 24 16.53 -0.94 -8.08
C ILE A 24 15.28 -1.83 -8.17
N ALA A 25 15.06 -2.43 -9.34
CA ALA A 25 13.97 -3.37 -9.59
C ALA A 25 13.99 -4.62 -8.69
N LEU A 26 15.15 -4.96 -8.11
CA LEU A 26 15.32 -6.09 -7.19
C LEU A 26 15.38 -5.65 -5.73
N VAL A 27 16.12 -4.57 -5.45
CA VAL A 27 16.35 -4.06 -4.09
C VAL A 27 15.04 -3.60 -3.45
N VAL A 28 14.20 -2.86 -4.17
CA VAL A 28 12.93 -2.36 -3.64
C VAL A 28 11.98 -3.50 -3.23
N PRO A 29 11.63 -4.47 -4.10
CA PRO A 29 10.74 -5.55 -3.71
C PRO A 29 11.38 -6.47 -2.67
N LEU A 30 12.69 -6.71 -2.72
CA LEU A 30 13.38 -7.51 -1.70
C LEU A 30 13.33 -6.84 -0.33
N PHE A 31 13.64 -5.53 -0.26
CA PHE A 31 13.52 -4.76 0.97
C PHE A 31 12.08 -4.81 1.51
N PHE A 32 11.09 -4.69 0.63
CA PHE A 32 9.69 -4.76 1.01
C PHE A 32 9.28 -6.14 1.55
N ILE A 33 9.73 -7.22 0.90
CA ILE A 33 9.54 -8.60 1.39
C ILE A 33 10.18 -8.76 2.77
N VAL A 34 11.43 -8.29 2.96
CA VAL A 34 12.10 -8.38 4.26
C VAL A 34 11.34 -7.60 5.34
N ALA A 35 10.83 -6.41 5.02
CA ALA A 35 10.00 -5.64 5.95
C ALA A 35 8.71 -6.38 6.32
N LEU A 36 8.02 -6.95 5.33
CA LEU A 36 6.81 -7.76 5.53
C LEU A 36 7.08 -8.97 6.43
N LEU A 37 8.20 -9.67 6.22
CA LEU A 37 8.59 -10.83 7.01
C LEU A 37 8.98 -10.46 8.44
N ALA A 38 9.79 -9.42 8.60
CA ALA A 38 10.19 -8.95 9.93
C ALA A 38 8.97 -8.53 10.76
N LEU A 39 8.03 -7.79 10.17
CA LEU A 39 6.80 -7.36 10.83
C LEU A 39 5.83 -8.53 11.08
N SER A 40 5.80 -9.51 10.19
CA SER A 40 5.04 -10.76 10.42
C SER A 40 5.58 -11.58 11.58
N GLY A 41 6.90 -11.62 11.76
CA GLY A 41 7.50 -12.29 12.91
C GLY A 41 7.14 -11.60 14.23
N ILE A 42 7.06 -10.26 14.22
CA ILE A 42 6.66 -9.48 15.40
C ILE A 42 5.16 -9.68 15.73
N SER A 43 4.29 -9.76 14.72
CA SER A 43 2.84 -9.93 14.95
C SER A 43 2.46 -11.31 15.51
N GLN A 44 3.35 -12.30 15.42
CA GLN A 44 3.14 -13.64 15.98
C GLN A 44 3.58 -13.79 17.45
N LEU A 45 4.17 -12.75 18.05
CA LEU A 45 4.55 -12.83 19.46
C LEU A 45 3.29 -13.05 20.31
N PRO A 46 3.25 -14.10 21.16
CA PRO A 46 2.11 -14.36 22.02
C PRO A 46 1.83 -13.12 22.86
N ALA A 47 0.60 -12.64 22.87
CA ALA A 47 0.19 -11.67 23.88
C ALA A 47 0.37 -12.35 25.24
N ASP A 48 1.27 -11.83 26.09
CA ASP A 48 1.55 -12.39 27.41
C ASP A 48 0.25 -12.52 28.22
N GLY A 49 -0.30 -13.74 28.25
CA GLY A 49 -1.58 -14.03 28.84
C GLY A 49 -1.82 -15.54 28.82
N GLN A 50 -1.66 -16.19 29.97
CA GLN A 50 -1.72 -17.65 30.14
C GLN A 50 -3.07 -18.31 29.81
N ASN A 51 -4.07 -17.58 29.30
CA ASN A 51 -5.41 -18.10 28.97
C ASN A 51 -5.94 -17.53 27.64
N ALA A 52 -5.09 -17.40 26.63
CA ALA A 52 -5.53 -16.91 25.33
C ALA A 52 -6.37 -17.98 24.61
N ARG A 53 -7.70 -17.85 24.68
CA ARG A 53 -8.64 -18.56 23.81
C ARG A 53 -8.81 -17.75 22.53
N GLN A 54 -8.69 -18.39 21.37
CA GLN A 54 -8.96 -17.77 20.09
C GLN A 54 -10.39 -18.11 19.65
N ALA A 55 -11.23 -17.10 19.45
CA ALA A 55 -12.57 -17.32 18.89
C ALA A 55 -12.47 -17.90 17.47
N VAL A 56 -13.17 -19.02 17.21
CA VAL A 56 -13.18 -19.71 15.92
C VAL A 56 -14.48 -19.42 15.17
N ARG A 57 -15.63 -19.58 15.85
CA ARG A 57 -16.94 -19.42 15.21
C ARG A 57 -18.01 -19.08 16.23
N VAL A 58 -19.00 -18.30 15.81
CA VAL A 58 -20.24 -18.07 16.57
C VAL A 58 -21.41 -18.63 15.76
N GLU A 59 -22.20 -19.50 16.37
CA GLU A 59 -23.40 -20.07 15.78
C GLU A 59 -24.63 -19.74 16.62
N ARG A 60 -25.80 -19.68 15.97
CA ARG A 60 -27.07 -19.55 16.68
C ARG A 60 -27.49 -20.92 17.21
N ASP A 61 -27.89 -20.97 18.47
CA ASP A 61 -28.40 -22.19 19.14
C ASP A 61 -29.76 -21.86 19.78
N GLY A 62 -30.83 -22.11 19.02
CA GLY A 62 -32.18 -21.66 19.38
C GLY A 62 -32.26 -20.13 19.47
N ASP A 63 -32.71 -19.64 20.62
CA ASP A 63 -32.74 -18.20 20.94
C ASP A 63 -31.38 -17.67 21.47
N GLY A 64 -30.41 -18.55 21.72
CA GLY A 64 -29.09 -18.22 22.24
C GLY A 64 -27.97 -18.28 21.18
N ALA A 65 -26.73 -18.33 21.65
CA ALA A 65 -25.54 -18.43 20.80
C ALA A 65 -24.51 -19.38 21.39
N VAL A 66 -23.74 -20.04 20.53
CA VAL A 66 -22.58 -20.87 20.91
C VAL A 66 -21.32 -20.24 20.31
N LEU A 67 -20.39 -19.84 21.17
CA LEU A 67 -19.03 -19.47 20.75
C LEU A 67 -18.16 -20.71 20.82
N THR A 68 -17.65 -21.13 19.68
CA THR A 68 -16.56 -22.11 19.63
C THR A 68 -15.24 -21.35 19.68
N SER A 69 -14.42 -21.65 20.68
CA SER A 69 -13.07 -21.09 20.84
C SER A 69 -12.03 -22.20 20.84
N ARG A 70 -10.82 -21.91 20.36
CA ARG A 70 -9.67 -22.81 20.41
C ARG A 70 -8.76 -22.37 21.55
N ASP A 71 -8.50 -23.27 22.46
CA ASP A 71 -7.46 -23.08 23.47
C ASP A 71 -6.08 -23.10 22.76
N LEU A 72 -5.31 -22.01 22.87
CA LEU A 72 -4.04 -21.90 22.15
C LEU A 72 -2.93 -22.78 22.73
N GLN A 73 -3.06 -23.28 23.95
CA GLN A 73 -2.08 -24.19 24.56
C GLN A 73 -2.37 -25.65 24.20
N THR A 74 -3.64 -26.06 24.31
CA THR A 74 -4.03 -27.47 24.11
C THR A 74 -4.51 -27.76 22.71
N GLY A 75 -4.90 -26.74 21.95
CA GLY A 75 -5.56 -26.86 20.65
C GLY A 75 -7.00 -27.37 20.73
N ALA A 76 -7.51 -27.64 21.94
CA ALA A 76 -8.86 -28.14 22.15
C ALA A 76 -9.90 -27.07 21.84
N LEU A 77 -11.01 -27.49 21.24
CA LEU A 77 -12.17 -26.63 21.04
C LEU A 77 -12.98 -26.60 22.33
N VAL A 78 -13.27 -25.39 22.81
CA VAL A 78 -14.10 -25.11 23.97
C VAL A 78 -15.32 -24.34 23.49
N GLU A 79 -16.49 -24.95 23.69
CA GLU A 79 -17.78 -24.34 23.42
C GLU A 79 -18.27 -23.59 24.66
N GLU A 80 -18.66 -22.33 24.47
CA GLU A 80 -19.29 -21.51 25.48
C GLU A 80 -20.68 -21.10 25.01
N ARG A 81 -21.70 -21.40 25.81
CA ARG A 81 -23.10 -21.11 25.49
C ARG A 81 -23.53 -19.80 26.13
N PHE A 82 -24.17 -18.96 25.35
CA PHE A 82 -24.69 -17.65 25.76
C PHE A 82 -26.20 -17.68 25.82
N THR A 83 -26.76 -17.02 26.83
CA THR A 83 -28.22 -16.85 26.97
C THR A 83 -28.76 -15.95 25.85
N PRO A 84 -30.08 -15.96 25.57
CA PRO A 84 -30.67 -15.10 24.54
C PRO A 84 -30.38 -13.61 24.74
N GLU A 85 -30.39 -13.15 25.99
CA GLU A 85 -30.04 -11.77 26.34
C GLU A 85 -28.58 -11.45 25.98
N GLN A 86 -27.64 -12.36 26.27
CA GLN A 86 -26.23 -12.19 25.89
C GLN A 86 -26.03 -12.30 24.38
N ALA A 87 -26.73 -13.22 23.73
CA ALA A 87 -26.66 -13.44 22.28
C ALA A 87 -27.10 -12.19 21.51
N SER A 88 -28.07 -11.43 22.04
CA SER A 88 -28.52 -10.16 21.45
C SER A 88 -27.45 -9.07 21.41
N ALA A 89 -26.36 -9.21 22.19
CA ALA A 89 -25.22 -8.29 22.15
C ALA A 89 -24.25 -8.60 20.99
N PHE A 90 -24.29 -9.80 20.41
CA PHE A 90 -23.46 -10.11 19.24
C PHE A 90 -24.05 -9.47 17.98
N PRO A 91 -23.21 -8.84 17.14
CA PRO A 91 -23.68 -8.30 15.88
C PRO A 91 -24.03 -9.43 14.91
N ASP A 92 -25.09 -9.25 14.12
CA ASP A 92 -25.65 -10.29 13.26
C ASP A 92 -24.66 -10.89 12.25
N TRP A 93 -23.69 -10.10 11.78
CA TRP A 93 -22.67 -10.56 10.83
C TRP A 93 -21.68 -11.56 11.43
N LEU A 94 -21.60 -11.65 12.77
CA LEU A 94 -20.69 -12.57 13.45
C LEU A 94 -21.16 -14.02 13.33
N PHE A 95 -22.48 -14.24 13.24
CA PHE A 95 -23.07 -15.56 13.17
C PHE A 95 -22.78 -16.25 11.85
N GLY A 96 -22.26 -17.48 11.92
CA GLY A 96 -21.88 -18.27 10.76
C GLY A 96 -20.58 -17.83 10.09
N THR A 97 -19.93 -16.77 10.58
CA THR A 97 -18.64 -16.30 10.06
C THR A 97 -17.50 -17.08 10.70
N ASP A 98 -16.55 -17.51 9.86
CA ASP A 98 -15.30 -18.13 10.30
C ASP A 98 -14.35 -17.03 10.82
N LEU A 99 -14.28 -16.90 12.15
CA LEU A 99 -13.46 -15.90 12.83
C LEU A 99 -11.97 -16.22 12.74
N GLU A 100 -11.62 -17.49 12.53
CA GLU A 100 -10.24 -17.91 12.28
C GLU A 100 -9.78 -17.32 10.94
N MET A 101 -10.60 -17.47 9.88
CA MET A 101 -10.32 -16.87 8.57
C MET A 101 -10.29 -15.33 8.62
N VAL A 102 -11.22 -14.70 9.36
CA VAL A 102 -11.24 -13.24 9.52
C VAL A 102 -9.95 -12.75 10.20
N THR A 103 -9.56 -13.40 11.30
CA THR A 103 -8.32 -13.06 12.04
C THR A 103 -7.10 -13.27 11.15
N ALA A 104 -7.02 -14.42 10.47
CA ALA A 104 -5.95 -14.74 9.52
C ALA A 104 -5.89 -13.75 8.34
N THR A 105 -7.00 -13.09 7.98
CA THR A 105 -7.04 -12.05 6.95
C THR A 105 -6.61 -10.69 7.49
N ILE A 106 -7.02 -10.31 8.70
CA ILE A 106 -6.67 -9.01 9.30
C ILE A 106 -5.17 -8.89 9.57
N GLN A 107 -4.52 -9.96 10.02
CA GLN A 107 -3.08 -9.96 10.34
C GLN A 107 -2.18 -9.50 9.17
N PRO A 108 -2.23 -10.12 7.98
CA PRO A 108 -1.45 -9.67 6.84
C PRO A 108 -1.85 -8.26 6.38
N MET A 109 -3.10 -7.83 6.60
CA MET A 109 -3.52 -6.45 6.30
C MET A 109 -2.80 -5.42 7.17
N LEU A 110 -2.75 -5.65 8.48
CA LEU A 110 -2.04 -4.78 9.41
C LEU A 110 -0.54 -4.73 9.08
N VAL A 111 0.07 -5.90 8.84
CA VAL A 111 1.48 -5.99 8.46
C VAL A 111 1.76 -5.23 7.16
N ILE A 112 0.91 -5.37 6.14
CA ILE A 112 1.06 -4.66 4.87
C ILE A 112 0.94 -3.16 5.07
N GLY A 113 -0.03 -2.68 5.85
CA GLY A 113 -0.16 -1.27 6.17
C GLY A 113 1.14 -0.69 6.74
N VAL A 114 1.63 -1.25 7.84
CA VAL A 114 2.87 -0.79 8.47
C VAL A 114 4.07 -0.89 7.51
N SER A 115 4.17 -1.97 6.74
CA SER A 115 5.26 -2.17 5.78
C SER A 115 5.30 -1.13 4.67
N VAL A 116 4.14 -0.61 4.22
CA VAL A 116 4.07 0.45 3.21
C VAL A 116 4.77 1.73 3.69
N SER A 117 4.75 2.01 5.00
CA SER A 117 5.51 3.14 5.56
C SER A 117 7.02 2.98 5.38
N ALA A 118 7.54 1.77 5.65
CA ALA A 118 8.95 1.46 5.42
C ALA A 118 9.33 1.58 3.94
N LEU A 119 8.42 1.15 3.05
CA LEU A 119 8.58 1.30 1.61
C LEU A 119 8.70 2.79 1.20
N PHE A 120 7.90 3.69 1.78
CA PHE A 120 7.99 5.13 1.48
C PHE A 120 9.33 5.74 1.90
N ILE A 121 9.87 5.35 3.06
CA ILE A 121 11.20 5.78 3.51
C ILE A 121 12.28 5.39 2.49
N ALA A 122 12.21 4.16 1.97
CA ALA A 122 13.20 3.66 1.03
C ALA A 122 13.05 4.25 -0.39
N LEU A 123 11.81 4.38 -0.87
CA LEU A 123 11.54 4.81 -2.25
C LEU A 123 11.86 6.28 -2.50
N MET A 124 11.53 7.16 -1.56
CA MET A 124 11.68 8.60 -1.73
C MET A 124 13.11 9.04 -2.12
N PRO A 125 14.18 8.66 -1.41
CA PRO A 125 15.54 9.03 -1.81
C PRO A 125 16.03 8.23 -3.02
N LEU A 126 15.66 6.96 -3.14
CA LEU A 126 16.16 6.07 -4.21
C LEU A 126 15.68 6.52 -5.59
N LEU A 127 14.41 6.92 -5.69
CA LEU A 127 13.80 7.32 -6.95
C LEU A 127 14.08 8.77 -7.33
N ALA A 128 14.41 9.62 -6.36
CA ALA A 128 14.76 11.01 -6.61
C ALA A 128 16.03 11.13 -7.48
N GLU A 129 16.97 10.19 -7.36
CA GLU A 129 18.21 10.20 -8.14
C GLU A 129 18.02 9.89 -9.63
N THR A 130 16.87 9.33 -10.02
CA THR A 130 16.66 8.80 -11.39
C THR A 130 16.97 9.84 -12.47
N VAL A 131 16.46 11.08 -12.31
CA VAL A 131 16.68 12.17 -13.27
C VAL A 131 18.09 12.76 -13.18
N ALA A 132 18.62 12.92 -11.96
CA ALA A 132 19.96 13.48 -11.76
C ALA A 132 21.06 12.59 -12.36
N LEU A 133 20.87 11.27 -12.33
CA LEU A 133 21.80 10.32 -12.94
C LEU A 133 21.89 10.48 -14.46
N ASP A 134 20.81 10.88 -15.14
CA ASP A 134 20.86 11.16 -16.59
C ASP A 134 21.74 12.36 -16.93
N GLY A 135 21.73 13.37 -16.05
CA GLY A 135 22.62 14.52 -16.15
C GLY A 135 24.09 14.09 -15.99
N GLN A 136 24.38 13.24 -15.00
CA GLN A 136 25.73 12.76 -14.74
C GLN A 136 26.32 11.94 -15.89
N TYR A 137 25.50 11.11 -16.56
CA TYR A 137 25.94 10.29 -17.69
C TYR A 137 25.78 10.98 -19.06
N LYS A 138 25.42 12.27 -19.08
CA LYS A 138 25.18 13.05 -20.31
C LYS A 138 24.14 12.44 -21.27
N THR A 139 23.30 11.52 -20.80
CA THR A 139 22.21 10.95 -21.62
C THR A 139 21.21 12.04 -22.02
N ARG A 140 21.11 13.10 -21.21
CA ARG A 140 20.30 14.28 -21.50
C ARG A 140 20.75 15.02 -22.77
N GLU A 141 22.04 15.07 -23.10
CA GLU A 141 22.51 15.74 -24.32
C GLU A 141 22.04 14.99 -25.57
N VAL A 142 22.11 13.65 -25.54
CA VAL A 142 21.60 12.78 -26.61
C VAL A 142 20.09 12.90 -26.73
N LEU A 143 19.37 12.98 -25.61
CA LEU A 143 17.92 13.15 -25.60
C LEU A 143 17.48 14.54 -26.07
N ASN A 144 18.24 15.59 -25.76
CA ASN A 144 17.97 16.95 -26.23
C ASN A 144 18.17 17.09 -27.74
N ALA A 145 18.99 16.23 -28.36
CA ALA A 145 19.12 16.16 -29.81
C ALA A 145 17.89 15.50 -30.49
N LEU A 146 17.04 14.80 -29.72
CA LEU A 146 15.78 14.28 -30.22
C LEU A 146 14.68 15.35 -30.10
N PRO A 147 13.70 15.38 -31.02
CA PRO A 147 12.58 16.31 -30.98
C PRO A 147 11.54 15.89 -29.92
N LEU A 148 11.97 15.73 -28.67
CA LEU A 148 11.17 15.30 -27.54
C LEU A 148 10.94 16.45 -26.56
N GLY A 149 9.67 16.72 -26.25
CA GLY A 149 9.31 17.69 -25.23
C GLY A 149 9.78 17.22 -23.84
N GLN A 150 10.22 18.16 -23.00
CA GLN A 150 10.66 17.88 -21.62
C GLN A 150 9.56 17.21 -20.78
N GLY A 151 8.30 17.57 -21.01
CA GLY A 151 7.15 16.93 -20.34
C GLY A 151 6.99 15.46 -20.74
N THR A 152 7.17 15.12 -22.02
CA THR A 152 7.12 13.73 -22.51
C THR A 152 8.26 12.90 -21.93
N TYR A 153 9.45 13.49 -21.81
CA TYR A 153 10.59 12.87 -21.15
C TYR A 153 10.30 12.55 -19.68
N LEU A 154 9.86 13.55 -18.91
CA LEU A 154 9.55 13.38 -17.49
C LEU A 154 8.41 12.37 -17.28
N ALA A 155 7.39 12.40 -18.12
CA ALA A 155 6.30 11.41 -18.08
C ALA A 155 6.86 10.01 -18.33
N GLY A 156 7.71 9.83 -19.36
CA GLY A 156 8.36 8.56 -19.65
C GLY A 156 9.15 8.02 -18.47
N LYS A 157 9.85 8.90 -17.73
CA LYS A 157 10.55 8.54 -16.50
C LYS A 157 9.59 8.07 -15.40
N VAL A 158 8.54 8.83 -15.11
CA VAL A 158 7.54 8.43 -14.10
C VAL A 158 6.88 7.10 -14.46
N PHE A 159 6.41 6.94 -15.70
CA PHE A 159 5.77 5.69 -16.15
C PHE A 159 6.72 4.50 -16.13
N SER A 160 8.01 4.69 -16.42
CA SER A 160 9.00 3.62 -16.32
C SER A 160 9.21 3.15 -14.88
N VAL A 161 9.30 4.08 -13.93
CA VAL A 161 9.39 3.78 -12.49
C VAL A 161 8.13 3.05 -12.05
N TRP A 162 6.95 3.52 -12.47
CA TRP A 162 5.68 2.87 -12.17
C TRP A 162 5.61 1.44 -12.68
N LEU A 163 6.00 1.20 -13.93
CA LEU A 163 6.00 -0.14 -14.51
C LEU A 163 6.92 -1.09 -13.74
N THR A 164 8.14 -0.65 -13.43
CA THR A 164 9.09 -1.44 -12.64
C THR A 164 8.55 -1.74 -11.24
N LEU A 165 7.94 -0.75 -10.58
CA LEU A 165 7.34 -0.93 -9.25
C LEU A 165 6.13 -1.87 -9.31
N ILE A 166 5.26 -1.78 -10.31
CA ILE A 166 4.11 -2.68 -10.46
C ILE A 166 4.59 -4.14 -10.57
N ILE A 167 5.60 -4.40 -11.40
CA ILE A 167 6.14 -5.75 -11.58
C ILE A 167 6.80 -6.24 -10.28
N GLY A 168 7.65 -5.41 -9.68
CA GLY A 168 8.36 -5.76 -8.44
C GLY A 168 7.40 -6.00 -7.27
N LEU A 169 6.44 -5.12 -7.06
CA LEU A 169 5.42 -5.24 -6.03
C LEU A 169 4.47 -6.41 -6.29
N GLY A 170 4.11 -6.67 -7.54
CA GLY A 170 3.30 -7.84 -7.88
C GLY A 170 4.00 -9.15 -7.51
N LEU A 171 5.29 -9.26 -7.81
CA LEU A 171 6.10 -10.40 -7.39
C LEU A 171 6.19 -10.50 -5.86
N ALA A 172 6.45 -9.38 -5.17
CA ALA A 172 6.47 -9.33 -3.72
C ALA A 172 5.13 -9.75 -3.10
N GLY A 173 4.01 -9.33 -3.69
CA GLY A 173 2.68 -9.69 -3.23
C GLY A 173 2.32 -11.15 -3.46
N VAL A 174 2.78 -11.76 -4.56
CA VAL A 174 2.63 -13.20 -4.77
C VAL A 174 3.45 -13.98 -3.75
N ILE A 175 4.74 -13.63 -3.57
CA ILE A 175 5.62 -14.29 -2.61
C ILE A 175 5.06 -14.17 -1.19
N TYR A 176 4.67 -12.94 -0.78
CA TYR A 176 4.12 -12.71 0.54
C TYR A 176 2.78 -13.40 0.74
N ALA A 177 1.95 -13.56 -0.29
CA ALA A 177 0.70 -14.32 -0.18
C ALA A 177 0.95 -15.77 0.24
N PHE A 178 1.93 -16.43 -0.36
CA PHE A 178 2.30 -17.80 0.03
C PHE A 178 2.84 -17.87 1.47
N ILE A 179 3.69 -16.91 1.85
CA ILE A 179 4.27 -16.88 3.19
C ILE A 179 3.21 -16.58 4.24
N ALA A 180 2.37 -15.57 4.01
CA ALA A 180 1.24 -15.23 4.87
C ALA A 180 0.29 -16.42 5.04
N ARG A 181 0.03 -17.19 3.97
CA ARG A 181 -0.82 -18.39 4.07
C ARG A 181 -0.18 -19.49 4.91
N ALA A 182 1.14 -19.64 4.84
CA ALA A 182 1.87 -20.59 5.67
C ALA A 182 1.96 -20.13 7.14
N MET A 183 2.04 -18.83 7.39
CA MET A 183 2.20 -18.23 8.72
C MET A 183 0.88 -18.08 9.48
N TYR A 184 -0.18 -17.62 8.80
CA TYR A 184 -1.46 -17.26 9.41
C TYR A 184 -2.59 -18.25 9.10
N GLY A 185 -2.35 -19.20 8.20
CA GLY A 185 -3.37 -20.14 7.73
C GLY A 185 -4.20 -19.62 6.55
N PRO A 186 -5.32 -20.28 6.23
CA PRO A 186 -6.21 -19.87 5.16
C PRO A 186 -6.83 -18.49 5.45
N TYR A 187 -6.66 -17.56 4.53
CA TYR A 187 -7.26 -16.23 4.57
C TYR A 187 -7.98 -15.95 3.24
N ASP A 188 -8.80 -14.90 3.22
CA ASP A 188 -9.52 -14.49 2.01
C ASP A 188 -8.57 -13.80 1.01
N LEU A 189 -8.25 -14.51 -0.07
CA LEU A 189 -7.37 -14.01 -1.13
C LEU A 189 -7.97 -12.82 -1.90
N GLY A 190 -9.30 -12.75 -2.02
CA GLY A 190 -9.98 -11.66 -2.69
C GLY A 190 -9.77 -10.34 -1.95
N LEU A 191 -9.90 -10.35 -0.63
CA LEU A 191 -9.61 -9.18 0.21
C LEU A 191 -8.15 -8.79 0.17
N TYR A 192 -7.25 -9.77 0.21
CA TYR A 192 -5.82 -9.54 0.08
C TYR A 192 -5.51 -8.80 -1.24
N ILE A 193 -5.99 -9.31 -2.38
CA ILE A 193 -5.79 -8.67 -3.68
C ILE A 193 -6.38 -7.26 -3.72
N ARG A 194 -7.59 -7.07 -3.18
CA ARG A 194 -8.24 -5.75 -3.11
C ARG A 194 -7.41 -4.75 -2.31
N MET A 195 -6.86 -5.16 -1.17
CA MET A 195 -6.01 -4.29 -0.36
C MET A 195 -4.72 -3.93 -1.09
N TRP A 196 -4.07 -4.88 -1.79
CA TRP A 196 -2.91 -4.56 -2.61
C TRP A 196 -3.26 -3.53 -3.70
N ALA A 197 -4.37 -3.75 -4.40
CA ALA A 197 -4.87 -2.89 -5.46
C ALA A 197 -5.26 -1.49 -4.96
N SER A 198 -5.84 -1.37 -3.77
CA SER A 198 -6.36 -0.11 -3.25
C SER A 198 -5.34 0.68 -2.43
N LEU A 199 -4.47 0.01 -1.67
CA LEU A 199 -3.54 0.65 -0.74
C LEU A 199 -2.10 0.63 -1.25
N VAL A 200 -1.57 -0.56 -1.56
CA VAL A 200 -0.13 -0.74 -1.82
C VAL A 200 0.28 -0.12 -3.15
N TYR A 201 -0.39 -0.47 -4.25
CA TYR A 201 -0.03 0.08 -5.57
C TYR A 201 -0.24 1.59 -5.64
N PRO A 202 -1.42 2.15 -5.33
CA PRO A 202 -1.65 3.57 -5.55
C PRO A 202 -0.75 4.43 -4.66
N GLY A 203 -0.63 4.09 -3.37
CA GLY A 203 0.25 4.80 -2.44
C GLY A 203 1.70 4.80 -2.90
N THR A 204 2.21 3.64 -3.33
CA THR A 204 3.59 3.51 -3.82
C THR A 204 3.84 4.26 -5.13
N LEU A 205 2.91 4.16 -6.09
CA LEU A 205 3.05 4.83 -7.38
C LEU A 205 3.02 6.34 -7.24
N ILE A 206 2.15 6.87 -6.37
CA ILE A 206 2.08 8.31 -6.13
C ILE A 206 3.34 8.79 -5.40
N ALA A 207 3.76 8.08 -4.35
CA ALA A 207 5.01 8.37 -3.64
C ALA A 207 6.22 8.41 -4.60
N ALA A 208 6.34 7.39 -5.47
CA ALA A 208 7.36 7.33 -6.51
C ALA A 208 7.28 8.49 -7.50
N GLY A 209 6.07 8.83 -7.96
CA GLY A 209 5.84 9.95 -8.87
C GLY A 209 6.26 11.29 -8.26
N ILE A 210 5.87 11.55 -7.01
CA ILE A 210 6.21 12.77 -6.26
C ILE A 210 7.74 12.90 -6.14
N SER A 211 8.42 11.83 -5.74
CA SER A 211 9.88 11.79 -5.62
C SER A 211 10.58 12.15 -6.94
N VAL A 212 10.21 11.50 -8.04
CA VAL A 212 10.80 11.74 -9.37
C VAL A 212 10.55 13.16 -9.85
N VAL A 213 9.30 13.64 -9.74
CA VAL A 213 8.90 14.97 -10.22
C VAL A 213 9.58 16.06 -9.40
N ALA A 214 9.61 15.95 -8.08
CA ALA A 214 10.24 16.94 -7.21
C ALA A 214 11.76 17.05 -7.46
N ALA A 215 12.42 15.93 -7.76
CA ALA A 215 13.84 15.90 -8.03
C ALA A 215 14.22 16.28 -9.48
N ALA A 216 13.25 16.41 -10.39
CA ALA A 216 13.50 16.61 -11.83
C ALA A 216 14.32 17.87 -12.16
N GLY A 217 14.26 18.89 -11.32
CA GLY A 217 15.03 20.13 -11.48
C GLY A 217 16.49 20.05 -11.03
N THR A 218 16.89 18.97 -10.36
CA THR A 218 18.23 18.85 -9.77
C THR A 218 19.24 18.29 -10.80
N GLN A 219 20.41 18.91 -10.90
CA GLN A 219 21.48 18.44 -11.80
C GLN A 219 22.48 17.51 -11.09
N ARG A 220 22.57 17.61 -9.75
CA ARG A 220 23.53 16.85 -8.94
C ARG A 220 22.79 15.76 -8.18
N ARG A 221 23.34 14.54 -8.21
CA ARG A 221 22.82 13.37 -7.48
C ARG A 221 22.58 13.67 -5.99
N ARG A 222 23.54 14.31 -5.31
CA ARG A 222 23.42 14.66 -3.88
C ARG A 222 22.22 15.55 -3.58
N SER A 223 21.96 16.54 -4.44
CA SER A 223 20.80 17.43 -4.28
C SER A 223 19.49 16.69 -4.48
N ALA A 224 19.44 15.76 -5.44
CA ALA A 224 18.28 14.90 -5.67
C ALA A 224 17.95 14.05 -4.43
N VAL A 225 18.95 13.41 -3.82
CA VAL A 225 18.77 12.63 -2.58
C VAL A 225 18.22 13.48 -1.45
N ILE A 226 18.77 14.69 -1.25
CA ILE A 226 18.30 15.61 -0.21
C ILE A 226 16.82 15.95 -0.43
N VAL A 227 16.41 16.22 -1.67
CA VAL A 227 15.00 16.44 -2.02
C VAL A 227 14.16 15.22 -1.64
N GLY A 228 14.60 14.01 -1.99
CA GLY A 228 13.93 12.77 -1.61
C GLY A 228 13.79 12.61 -0.09
N ILE A 229 14.85 12.88 0.68
CA ILE A 229 14.83 12.81 2.16
C ILE A 229 13.84 13.84 2.74
N MET A 230 13.83 15.06 2.21
CA MET A 230 12.91 16.12 2.64
C MET A 230 11.43 15.79 2.37
N LEU A 231 11.15 14.88 1.43
CA LEU A 231 9.79 14.43 1.12
C LEU A 231 9.30 13.30 2.04
N ILE A 232 10.18 12.66 2.82
CA ILE A 232 9.78 11.56 3.73
C ILE A 232 8.71 12.02 4.73
N PRO A 233 8.85 13.16 5.46
CA PRO A 233 7.80 13.63 6.37
C PRO A 233 6.47 13.89 5.67
N LEU A 234 6.51 14.44 4.45
CA LEU A 234 5.29 14.66 3.65
C LEU A 234 4.62 13.34 3.31
N ALA A 235 5.39 12.33 2.87
CA ALA A 235 4.88 11.00 2.58
C ALA A 235 4.23 10.36 3.82
N PHE A 236 4.85 10.51 5.00
CA PHE A 236 4.28 10.06 6.27
C PHE A 236 3.00 10.79 6.64
N ILE A 237 2.95 12.12 6.50
CA ILE A 237 1.74 12.89 6.79
C ILE A 237 0.61 12.43 5.89
N MET A 238 0.85 12.29 4.58
CA MET A 238 -0.18 11.85 3.66
C MET A 238 -0.64 10.41 3.97
N TYR A 239 0.30 9.52 4.31
CA TYR A 239 -0.01 8.15 4.74
C TYR A 239 -0.80 8.12 6.06
N ALA A 240 -0.40 8.92 7.05
CA ALA A 240 -1.08 9.01 8.34
C ALA A 240 -2.48 9.59 8.18
N VAL A 241 -2.68 10.61 7.34
CA VAL A 241 -4.02 11.12 6.99
C VAL A 241 -4.87 10.02 6.37
N THR A 242 -4.29 9.16 5.54
CA THR A 242 -5.02 8.04 4.93
C THR A 242 -5.41 6.99 5.92
N LEU A 243 -4.47 6.55 6.75
CA LEU A 243 -4.78 5.65 7.85
C LEU A 243 -5.82 6.26 8.80
N SER A 244 -5.73 7.55 9.09
CA SER A 244 -6.68 8.26 9.95
C SER A 244 -8.06 8.34 9.32
N LEU A 245 -8.17 8.63 8.01
CA LEU A 245 -9.45 8.62 7.30
C LEU A 245 -10.05 7.22 7.29
N LEU A 246 -9.23 6.18 7.05
CA LEU A 246 -9.65 4.79 7.09
C LEU A 246 -10.06 4.32 8.49
N PHE A 247 -9.35 4.75 9.51
CA PHE A 247 -9.63 4.33 10.88
C PHE A 247 -10.80 5.11 11.45
N ALA A 248 -10.85 6.43 11.20
CA ALA A 248 -11.94 7.29 11.67
C ALA A 248 -13.26 6.92 11.01
N SER A 249 -13.32 6.64 9.70
CA SER A 249 -14.59 6.24 9.07
C SER A 249 -15.11 4.92 9.61
N ASN A 250 -14.23 3.92 9.82
CA ASN A 250 -14.64 2.60 10.25
C ASN A 250 -14.88 2.51 11.76
N VAL A 251 -14.06 3.18 12.58
CA VAL A 251 -14.27 3.24 14.04
C VAL A 251 -15.41 4.18 14.39
N LEU A 252 -15.54 5.34 13.74
CA LEU A 252 -16.70 6.21 13.95
C LEU A 252 -17.97 5.53 13.44
N SER A 253 -17.93 4.79 12.32
CA SER A 253 -19.06 3.94 11.91
C SER A 253 -19.36 2.88 12.97
N LEU A 254 -18.38 2.12 13.46
CA LEU A 254 -18.59 1.13 14.52
C LEU A 254 -19.08 1.75 15.84
N MET A 255 -18.62 2.94 16.21
CA MET A 255 -18.96 3.62 17.46
C MET A 255 -20.25 4.45 17.39
N THR A 256 -20.60 5.04 16.24
CA THR A 256 -21.87 5.75 16.06
C THR A 256 -23.02 4.80 15.73
N THR A 257 -22.71 3.66 15.11
CA THR A 257 -23.66 2.56 14.88
C THR A 257 -23.81 1.64 16.10
N ALA A 258 -22.99 1.85 17.15
CA ALA A 258 -23.28 1.34 18.49
C ALA A 258 -24.55 1.97 19.10
N ASN A 259 -25.19 2.96 18.44
CA ASN A 259 -26.64 3.09 18.48
C ASN A 259 -27.28 1.98 17.61
N ILE A 260 -27.35 0.80 18.21
CA ILE A 260 -28.43 -0.19 18.16
C ILE A 260 -29.42 0.04 17.01
N GLN A 261 -29.17 -0.49 15.79
CA GLN A 261 -30.18 -1.03 14.85
C GLN A 261 -29.72 -1.17 13.39
N THR A 262 -28.61 -0.57 12.96
CA THR A 262 -28.15 -0.80 11.56
C THR A 262 -27.15 -1.94 11.51
N ASN A 263 -27.65 -3.12 11.13
CA ASN A 263 -26.87 -4.29 10.75
C ASN A 263 -26.02 -3.96 9.51
N LEU A 264 -24.85 -3.38 9.72
CA LEU A 264 -23.86 -3.25 8.66
C LEU A 264 -23.39 -4.66 8.30
N THR A 265 -23.81 -5.12 7.13
CA THR A 265 -23.30 -6.36 6.54
C THR A 265 -21.79 -6.21 6.29
N TYR A 266 -21.08 -7.33 6.32
CA TYR A 266 -19.65 -7.38 5.97
C TYR A 266 -19.31 -6.64 4.67
N VAL A 267 -20.19 -6.74 3.67
CA VAL A 267 -20.06 -6.06 2.37
C VAL A 267 -20.13 -4.54 2.52
N GLN A 268 -21.00 -4.02 3.40
CA GLN A 268 -21.13 -2.58 3.64
C GLN A 268 -19.89 -2.01 4.31
N VAL A 269 -19.36 -2.68 5.34
CA VAL A 269 -18.09 -2.29 5.99
C VAL A 269 -16.94 -2.33 4.98
N LEU A 270 -16.85 -3.38 4.16
CA LEU A 270 -15.81 -3.46 3.14
C LEU A 270 -15.96 -2.36 2.09
N SER A 271 -17.19 -2.03 1.67
CA SER A 271 -17.46 -0.99 0.69
C SER A 271 -17.13 0.41 1.22
N SER A 272 -17.38 0.70 2.51
CA SER A 272 -17.01 1.96 3.14
C SER A 272 -15.49 2.08 3.22
N VAL A 273 -14.80 1.04 3.71
CA VAL A 273 -13.33 1.00 3.73
C VAL A 273 -12.78 1.29 2.34
N LEU A 274 -13.26 0.62 1.29
CA LEU A 274 -12.79 0.83 -0.07
C LEU A 274 -13.07 2.25 -0.59
N ALA A 275 -14.26 2.80 -0.32
CA ALA A 275 -14.60 4.17 -0.68
C ALA A 275 -13.69 5.19 -0.01
N ASP A 276 -13.35 4.97 1.27
CA ASP A 276 -12.42 5.80 2.02
C ASP A 276 -10.99 5.68 1.51
N ILE A 277 -10.56 4.48 1.09
CA ILE A 277 -9.25 4.31 0.44
C ILE A 277 -9.23 5.11 -0.86
N VAL A 278 -10.27 5.01 -1.69
CA VAL A 278 -10.34 5.76 -2.96
C VAL A 278 -10.36 7.26 -2.70
N ALA A 279 -11.14 7.73 -1.73
CA ALA A 279 -11.17 9.13 -1.33
C ALA A 279 -9.79 9.60 -0.85
N ALA A 280 -9.14 8.85 0.04
CA ALA A 280 -7.78 9.10 0.47
C ALA A 280 -6.82 9.19 -0.72
N MET A 281 -6.87 8.23 -1.65
CA MET A 281 -6.04 8.21 -2.87
C MET A 281 -6.25 9.44 -3.76
N SER A 282 -7.48 9.93 -3.88
CA SER A 282 -7.76 11.18 -4.62
C SER A 282 -7.04 12.39 -4.00
N TYR A 283 -6.91 12.44 -2.67
CA TYR A 283 -6.13 13.48 -1.99
C TYR A 283 -4.63 13.38 -2.28
N PHE A 284 -4.07 12.21 -2.59
CA PHE A 284 -2.65 12.09 -2.99
C PHE A 284 -2.40 12.46 -4.45
N ALA A 285 -3.37 12.20 -5.33
CA ALA A 285 -3.25 12.56 -6.73
C ALA A 285 -3.12 14.08 -6.91
N VAL A 286 -3.75 14.87 -6.03
CA VAL A 286 -3.71 16.34 -6.05
C VAL A 286 -2.29 16.91 -5.85
N PRO A 287 -1.52 16.55 -4.80
CA PRO A 287 -0.13 16.99 -4.66
C PRO A 287 0.78 16.55 -5.80
N LEU A 288 0.60 15.34 -6.33
CA LEU A 288 1.35 14.89 -7.51
C LEU A 288 1.05 15.78 -8.73
N ALA A 289 -0.23 16.05 -9.00
CA ALA A 289 -0.65 16.92 -10.10
C ALA A 289 -0.17 18.37 -9.91
N ALA A 290 -0.23 18.89 -8.67
CA ALA A 290 0.25 20.22 -8.33
C ALA A 290 1.77 20.33 -8.53
N LEU A 291 2.55 19.38 -8.02
CA LEU A 291 4.00 19.31 -8.22
C LEU A 291 4.36 19.17 -9.69
N TRP A 292 3.61 18.34 -10.43
CA TRP A 292 3.77 18.21 -11.87
C TRP A 292 3.57 19.55 -12.58
N PHE A 293 2.48 20.26 -12.27
CA PHE A 293 2.18 21.56 -12.87
C PHE A 293 3.24 22.62 -12.53
N VAL A 294 3.66 22.71 -11.27
CA VAL A 294 4.74 23.62 -10.83
C VAL A 294 6.05 23.30 -11.55
N MET A 295 6.43 22.03 -11.62
CA MET A 295 7.65 21.62 -12.31
C MET A 295 7.59 21.89 -13.80
N TRP A 296 6.43 21.65 -14.44
CA TRP A 296 6.20 21.98 -15.83
C TRP A 296 6.31 23.48 -16.12
N LEU A 297 5.69 24.34 -15.30
CA LEU A 297 5.80 25.79 -15.42
C LEU A 297 7.25 26.27 -15.25
N TRP A 298 7.94 25.74 -14.25
CA TRP A 298 9.33 26.07 -13.98
C TRP A 298 10.24 25.70 -15.15
N LEU A 299 10.12 24.48 -15.67
CA LEU A 299 10.85 24.01 -16.85
C LEU A 299 10.55 24.87 -18.08
N ARG A 300 9.28 25.21 -18.30
CA ARG A 300 8.85 26.07 -19.41
C ARG A 300 9.43 27.48 -19.29
N SER A 301 9.42 28.09 -18.11
CA SER A 301 9.98 29.43 -17.90
C SER A 301 11.49 29.51 -18.17
N ARG A 302 12.23 28.42 -17.89
CA ARG A 302 13.66 28.33 -18.20
C ARG A 302 13.96 28.17 -19.68
N ALA A 303 13.04 27.64 -20.47
CA ALA A 303 13.23 27.50 -21.92
C ALA A 303 13.16 28.85 -22.66
N TYR A 304 12.61 29.89 -22.03
CA TYR A 304 12.50 31.24 -22.61
C TYR A 304 13.64 32.19 -22.17
N ARG A 305 14.57 31.73 -21.32
CA ARG A 305 15.76 32.48 -20.92
C ARG A 305 16.96 31.95 -21.66
#